data_AF-A0A958JCI6-F1
#
_entry.id   AF-A0A958JCI6-F1
#
_cell.length_a   1.000
_cell.length_b   1.000
_cell.length_c   1.000
_cell.angle_alpha   90.00
_cell.angle_beta   90.00
_cell.angle_gamma   90.00
#
_symmetry.space_group_name_H-M   'P 1'
#
loop_
_entity.id
_entity.type
_entity.pdbx_description
1 polymer ?
#
loop_
_entity_poly.entity_id
_entity_poly.type
_entity_poly.pdbx_seq_one_letter_code
_entity_poly.pdbx_strand_id
1 'polypeptide(L)'
;FQVPSESPSHSDEPLTVAYTPGESTSHMFGGNSNWRGPVWMPVNFLIIEALEKYSYFYGDALQVEFPTGSGNQMNLRDVALELSKRLIQLFVKNDAGLAPYHGGASSSLLCSSSNAERFHFHEYFHGDTGRGLGACHQTGWTALVALLLDKIARVGTSQDGVVGSQLSL
;
A
#
# COMPACT_ATOMS: atom_id res chain seq x y z
N PHE A 1 -0.92 53.25 27.41
CA PHE A 1 -0.26 52.71 26.21
C PHE A 1 -1.05 51.51 25.74
N GLN A 2 -1.86 51.71 24.72
CA GLN A 2 -2.68 50.68 24.10
C GLN A 2 -1.87 50.18 22.90
N VAL A 3 -1.46 48.91 22.94
CA VAL A 3 -0.80 48.27 21.80
C VAL A 3 -1.92 47.73 20.92
N PRO A 4 -2.10 48.21 19.68
CA PRO A 4 -3.03 47.59 18.77
C PRO A 4 -2.34 46.33 18.21
N SER A 5 -2.78 45.15 18.65
CA SER A 5 -2.47 43.90 17.96
C SER A 5 -3.62 43.56 17.02
N GLU A 6 -3.69 44.25 15.88
CA GLU A 6 -4.41 43.69 14.73
C GLU A 6 -3.50 42.62 14.11
N SER A 7 -3.61 41.39 14.64
CA SER A 7 -3.22 40.19 13.89
C SER A 7 -4.32 39.92 12.85
N PRO A 8 -3.98 39.59 11.59
CA PRO A 8 -4.97 39.35 10.55
C PRO A 8 -5.87 38.20 10.98
N SER A 9 -7.17 38.39 10.77
CA SER A 9 -8.25 37.44 11.02
C SER A 9 -7.83 36.00 10.73
N HIS A 10 -7.65 35.19 11.77
CA HIS A 10 -7.89 33.76 11.63
C HIS A 10 -9.38 33.63 11.31
N SER A 11 -9.71 33.29 10.07
CA SER A 11 -11.04 32.79 9.75
C SER A 11 -11.32 31.62 10.69
N ASP A 12 -12.45 31.64 11.42
CA ASP A 12 -12.98 30.52 12.23
C ASP A 12 -13.38 29.30 11.36
N GLU A 13 -12.81 29.18 10.16
CA GLU A 13 -13.03 28.03 9.30
C GLU A 13 -12.27 26.81 9.86
N PRO A 14 -12.95 25.66 9.98
CA PRO A 14 -12.32 24.45 10.49
C PRO A 14 -11.18 24.02 9.56
N LEU A 15 -9.98 23.88 10.13
CA LEU A 15 -8.82 23.29 9.44
C LEU A 15 -9.03 21.79 9.27
N THR A 16 -9.40 21.35 8.07
CA THR A 16 -9.56 19.93 7.73
C THR A 16 -8.41 19.42 6.88
N VAL A 17 -7.98 18.19 7.13
CA VAL A 17 -7.03 17.47 6.29
C VAL A 17 -7.75 16.32 5.60
N ALA A 18 -7.87 16.40 4.28
CA ALA A 18 -8.53 15.37 3.48
C ALA A 18 -7.58 14.21 3.13
N TYR A 19 -8.17 13.04 2.86
CA TYR A 19 -7.49 11.93 2.21
C TYR A 19 -7.04 12.36 0.79
N THR A 20 -5.77 12.10 0.47
CA THR A 20 -5.17 12.34 -0.84
C THR A 20 -4.49 11.05 -1.29
N PRO A 21 -5.07 10.30 -2.24
CA PRO A 21 -4.58 8.96 -2.58
C PRO A 21 -3.22 8.97 -3.28
N GLY A 22 -2.79 10.08 -3.87
CA GLY A 22 -1.50 10.22 -4.55
C GLY A 22 -0.73 11.45 -4.08
N GLU A 23 -0.59 12.41 -4.99
CA GLU A 23 0.05 13.70 -4.69
C GLU A 23 -0.80 14.54 -3.75
N SER A 24 -0.15 15.26 -2.83
CA SER A 24 -0.78 16.22 -1.94
C SER A 24 -1.48 17.33 -2.73
N THR A 25 -2.71 17.66 -2.33
CA THR A 25 -3.50 18.77 -2.92
C THR A 25 -3.24 20.12 -2.27
N SER A 26 -2.37 20.18 -1.25
CA SER A 26 -2.06 21.39 -0.48
C SER A 26 -0.56 21.54 -0.24
N HIS A 27 -0.07 22.78 -0.19
CA HIS A 27 1.32 23.10 0.17
C HIS A 27 1.61 23.08 1.68
N MET A 28 0.62 22.76 2.50
CA MET A 28 0.76 22.63 3.95
C MET A 28 1.82 21.54 4.25
N PHE A 29 2.82 21.86 5.07
CA PHE A 29 3.96 21.00 5.44
C PHE A 29 5.05 20.78 4.36
N GLY A 30 5.18 21.72 3.42
CA GLY A 30 6.16 21.62 2.33
C GLY A 30 5.58 20.84 1.15
N GLY A 31 5.88 21.28 -0.07
CA GLY A 31 5.20 20.87 -1.31
C GLY A 31 5.29 19.39 -1.72
N ASN A 32 5.75 18.48 -0.85
CA ASN A 32 5.89 17.05 -1.13
C ASN A 32 5.44 16.15 0.06
N SER A 33 4.42 16.56 0.83
CA SER A 33 3.91 15.76 1.96
C SER A 33 2.91 14.68 1.52
N ASN A 34 3.41 13.62 0.89
CA ASN A 34 2.61 12.54 0.28
C ASN A 34 2.28 11.39 1.25
N TRP A 35 1.82 11.71 2.47
CA TRP A 35 1.59 10.75 3.56
C TRP A 35 0.11 10.57 3.96
N ARG A 36 -0.81 11.14 3.19
CA ARG A 36 -2.23 11.26 3.58
C ARG A 36 -3.16 10.39 2.73
N GLY A 37 -2.70 9.23 2.33
CA GLY A 37 -3.50 8.31 1.54
C GLY A 37 -2.75 7.32 0.65
N PRO A 38 -1.55 7.64 0.12
CA PRO A 38 -0.84 6.67 -0.70
C PRO A 38 -0.37 5.46 0.10
N VAL A 39 -0.16 4.35 -0.61
CA VAL A 39 0.42 3.12 -0.06
C VAL A 39 1.93 3.25 -0.03
N TRP A 40 2.49 3.15 1.17
CA TRP A 40 3.93 3.11 1.42
C TRP A 40 4.35 1.71 1.86
N MET A 41 5.23 1.06 1.09
CA MET A 41 5.67 -0.31 1.35
C MET A 41 6.22 -0.52 2.78
N PRO A 42 7.16 0.30 3.32
CA PRO A 42 7.75 0.02 4.62
C PRO A 42 6.76 0.10 5.78
N VAL A 43 5.81 1.05 5.73
CA VAL A 43 4.77 1.15 6.78
C VAL A 43 3.86 -0.07 6.74
N ASN A 44 3.42 -0.47 5.54
CA ASN A 44 2.57 -1.66 5.40
C ASN A 44 3.31 -2.93 5.81
N PHE A 45 4.58 -3.06 5.49
CA PHE A 45 5.41 -4.20 5.90
C PHE A 45 5.50 -4.30 7.43
N LEU A 46 5.72 -3.17 8.12
CA LEU A 46 5.76 -3.15 9.59
C LEU A 46 4.41 -3.49 10.22
N ILE A 47 3.30 -3.06 9.61
CA ILE A 47 1.95 -3.42 10.05
C ILE A 47 1.73 -4.92 9.92
N ILE A 48 2.11 -5.52 8.79
CA ILE A 48 2.01 -6.97 8.56
C ILE A 48 2.80 -7.74 9.63
N GLU A 49 4.05 -7.37 9.88
CA GLU A 49 4.89 -8.00 10.90
C GLU A 49 4.30 -7.85 12.32
N ALA A 50 3.67 -6.71 12.62
CA ALA A 50 3.00 -6.51 13.90
C ALA A 50 1.76 -7.41 14.03
N LEU A 51 0.93 -7.51 12.98
CA LEU A 51 -0.26 -8.36 12.96
C LEU A 51 0.10 -9.83 13.19
N GLU A 52 1.18 -10.32 12.58
CA GLU A 52 1.65 -11.70 12.79
C GLU A 52 2.13 -11.93 14.22
N LYS A 53 2.88 -10.98 14.80
CA LYS A 53 3.31 -11.06 16.20
C LYS A 53 2.12 -11.11 17.16
N TYR A 54 1.11 -10.29 16.93
CA TYR A 54 -0.10 -10.33 17.75
C TYR A 54 -0.93 -11.58 17.48
N SER A 55 -0.97 -12.09 16.26
CA SER A 55 -1.63 -13.36 15.94
C SER A 55 -0.97 -14.53 16.68
N TYR A 56 0.35 -14.52 16.86
CA TYR A 56 1.02 -15.56 17.65
C TYR A 56 0.55 -15.57 19.11
N PHE A 57 0.25 -14.40 19.68
CA PHE A 57 -0.23 -14.28 21.06
C PHE A 57 -1.73 -14.58 21.20
N TYR A 58 -2.57 -14.02 20.33
CA TYR A 58 -4.02 -14.12 20.44
C TYR A 58 -4.63 -15.34 19.72
N GLY A 59 -3.90 -15.96 18.78
CA GLY A 59 -4.41 -17.04 17.94
C GLY A 59 -5.69 -16.64 17.18
N ASP A 60 -6.63 -17.58 17.08
CA ASP A 60 -7.91 -17.39 16.40
C ASP A 60 -8.98 -16.66 17.23
N ALA A 61 -8.69 -16.35 18.49
CA ALA A 61 -9.66 -15.77 19.41
C ALA A 61 -9.92 -14.28 19.14
N LEU A 62 -8.90 -13.54 18.70
CA LEU A 62 -9.05 -12.14 18.31
C LEU A 62 -9.39 -12.05 16.83
N GLN A 63 -10.62 -11.63 16.56
CA GLN A 63 -11.11 -11.37 15.21
C GLN A 63 -11.35 -9.88 14.99
N VAL A 64 -11.07 -9.45 13.78
CA VAL A 64 -11.33 -8.08 13.33
C VAL A 64 -12.05 -8.12 11.99
N GLU A 65 -12.83 -7.07 11.72
CA GLU A 65 -13.49 -6.92 10.43
C GLU A 65 -12.47 -6.53 9.36
N PHE A 66 -12.33 -7.35 8.32
CA PHE A 66 -11.43 -7.05 7.21
C PHE A 66 -11.99 -7.53 5.86
N PRO A 67 -12.07 -6.64 4.85
CA PRO A 67 -11.85 -5.19 4.94
C PRO A 67 -12.89 -4.50 5.83
N THR A 68 -12.56 -3.32 6.35
CA THR A 68 -13.51 -2.49 7.11
C THR A 68 -14.79 -2.25 6.30
N GLY A 69 -15.95 -2.49 6.90
CA GLY A 69 -17.27 -2.36 6.27
C GLY A 69 -17.73 -3.56 5.44
N SER A 70 -16.97 -4.66 5.39
CA SER A 70 -17.34 -5.88 4.65
C SER A 70 -18.22 -6.86 5.44
N GLY A 71 -18.29 -6.74 6.77
CA GLY A 71 -18.88 -7.73 7.66
C GLY A 71 -18.07 -9.02 7.83
N ASN A 72 -16.96 -9.19 7.09
CA ASN A 72 -16.12 -10.39 7.15
C ASN A 72 -15.16 -10.32 8.35
N GLN A 73 -15.25 -11.30 9.24
CA GLN A 73 -14.38 -11.40 10.43
C GLN A 73 -13.20 -12.34 10.15
N MET A 74 -12.00 -11.87 10.45
CA MET A 74 -10.74 -12.60 10.20
C MET A 74 -9.84 -12.52 11.42
N ASN A 75 -9.08 -13.58 11.70
CA ASN A 75 -7.99 -13.50 12.68
C ASN A 75 -6.84 -12.62 12.13
N LEU A 76 -5.91 -12.21 13.01
CA LEU A 76 -4.84 -11.29 12.61
C LEU A 76 -3.85 -11.89 11.60
N ARG A 77 -3.66 -13.22 11.60
CA ARG A 77 -2.82 -13.92 10.62
C ARG A 77 -3.41 -13.81 9.21
N ASP A 78 -4.71 -14.04 9.07
CA ASP A 78 -5.39 -14.00 7.79
C ASP A 78 -5.44 -12.57 7.26
N VAL A 79 -5.62 -11.57 8.13
CA VAL A 79 -5.51 -10.16 7.75
C VAL A 79 -4.10 -9.83 7.25
N ALA A 80 -3.05 -10.29 7.95
CA ALA A 80 -1.67 -10.11 7.51
C ALA A 80 -1.40 -10.75 6.13
N LEU A 81 -1.98 -11.93 5.89
CA LEU A 81 -1.89 -12.64 4.61
C LEU A 81 -2.59 -11.87 3.49
N GLU A 82 -3.80 -11.37 3.72
CA GLU A 82 -4.56 -10.59 2.75
C GLU A 82 -3.88 -9.25 2.41
N LEU A 83 -3.32 -8.55 3.40
CA LEU A 83 -2.52 -7.35 3.16
C LEU A 83 -1.27 -7.66 2.34
N SER A 84 -0.58 -8.77 2.64
CA SER A 84 0.59 -9.22 1.87
C SER A 84 0.22 -9.46 0.40
N LYS A 85 -0.89 -10.18 0.14
CA LYS A 85 -1.40 -10.42 -1.21
C LYS A 85 -1.72 -9.11 -1.94
N ARG A 86 -2.38 -8.15 -1.28
CA ARG A 86 -2.72 -6.85 -1.87
C ARG A 86 -1.49 -6.05 -2.28
N LEU A 87 -0.43 -6.05 -1.46
CA LEU A 87 0.82 -5.37 -1.80
C LEU A 87 1.54 -6.05 -2.96
N ILE A 88 1.52 -7.37 -3.02
CA ILE A 88 2.06 -8.14 -4.15
C ILE A 88 1.29 -7.83 -5.42
N GLN A 89 -0.04 -7.70 -5.34
CA GLN A 89 -0.91 -7.44 -6.48
C GLN A 89 -0.55 -6.14 -7.21
N LEU A 90 0.10 -5.17 -6.55
CA LEU A 90 0.62 -3.96 -7.19
C LEU A 90 1.55 -4.26 -8.36
N PHE A 91 2.22 -5.41 -8.35
CA PHE A 91 3.22 -5.85 -9.33
C PHE A 91 2.74 -6.95 -10.27
N VAL A 92 1.56 -7.51 -10.05
CA VAL A 92 1.00 -8.60 -10.87
C VAL A 92 0.42 -8.00 -12.15
N LYS A 93 0.88 -8.52 -13.29
CA LYS A 93 0.40 -8.10 -14.62
C LYS A 93 -0.97 -8.71 -14.91
N ASN A 94 -1.86 -7.93 -15.47
CA ASN A 94 -3.13 -8.41 -16.03
C ASN A 94 -2.92 -9.04 -17.42
N ASP A 95 -4.02 -9.47 -18.06
CA ASP A 95 -4.03 -10.05 -19.41
C ASP A 95 -3.44 -9.13 -20.49
N ALA A 96 -3.44 -7.81 -20.26
CA ALA A 96 -2.81 -6.83 -21.14
C ALA A 96 -1.30 -6.63 -20.87
N GLY A 97 -0.71 -7.42 -19.97
CA GLY A 97 0.69 -7.33 -19.57
C GLY A 97 1.01 -6.13 -18.66
N LEU A 98 0.00 -5.47 -18.11
CA LEU A 98 0.16 -4.27 -17.28
C LEU A 98 -0.09 -4.57 -15.81
N ALA A 99 0.83 -4.15 -14.94
CA ALA A 99 0.63 -4.15 -13.50
C ALA A 99 0.03 -2.81 -13.03
N PRO A 100 -0.66 -2.77 -11.88
CA PRO A 100 -1.20 -1.53 -11.31
C PRO A 100 -0.20 -0.37 -11.27
N TYR A 101 1.07 -0.64 -10.91
CA TYR A 101 2.07 0.41 -10.80
C TYR A 101 2.34 1.16 -12.12
N HIS A 102 2.04 0.58 -13.28
CA HIS A 102 2.17 1.28 -14.57
C HIS A 102 1.23 2.48 -14.69
N GLY A 103 0.12 2.53 -13.94
CA GLY A 103 -0.85 3.62 -14.02
C GLY A 103 -1.65 3.65 -15.33
N GLY A 104 -1.73 2.52 -16.04
CA GLY A 104 -2.40 2.37 -17.33
C GLY A 104 -1.55 2.80 -18.54
N ALA A 105 -2.15 2.74 -19.74
CA ALA A 105 -1.47 2.99 -21.02
C ALA A 105 -0.92 4.43 -21.19
N SER A 106 -1.24 5.35 -20.29
CA SER A 106 -0.79 6.75 -20.35
C SER A 106 0.65 6.96 -19.86
N SER A 107 1.27 5.98 -19.19
CA SER A 107 2.70 6.05 -18.82
C SER A 107 3.58 5.49 -19.94
N SER A 108 3.67 6.24 -21.05
CA SER A 108 4.34 5.82 -22.29
C SER A 108 5.82 5.46 -22.11
N LEU A 109 6.50 6.04 -21.11
CA LEU A 109 7.92 5.77 -20.82
C LEU A 109 8.14 4.42 -20.11
N LEU A 110 7.25 4.07 -19.18
CA LEU A 110 7.30 2.78 -18.47
C LEU A 110 6.75 1.64 -19.34
N CYS A 111 5.78 1.94 -20.20
CA CYS A 111 5.16 0.97 -21.11
C CYS A 111 5.90 0.80 -22.44
N SER A 112 7.06 1.45 -22.63
CA SER A 112 7.88 1.22 -23.83
C SER A 112 8.46 -0.21 -23.82
N SER A 113 8.60 -0.83 -24.99
CA SER A 113 8.85 -2.28 -25.13
C SER A 113 10.07 -2.79 -24.35
N SER A 114 11.11 -1.98 -24.15
CA SER A 114 12.29 -2.34 -23.35
C SER A 114 12.12 -2.13 -21.83
N ASN A 115 11.19 -1.28 -21.40
CA ASN A 115 10.93 -0.97 -19.98
C ASN A 115 9.73 -1.73 -19.41
N ALA A 116 8.81 -2.20 -20.24
CA ALA A 116 7.61 -2.95 -19.84
C ALA A 116 7.93 -4.34 -19.27
N GLU A 117 9.11 -4.89 -19.59
CA GLU A 117 9.60 -6.15 -19.02
C GLU A 117 10.29 -5.98 -17.67
N ARG A 118 10.70 -4.76 -17.30
CA ARG A 118 11.43 -4.49 -16.06
C ARG A 118 10.47 -4.15 -14.93
N PHE A 119 10.76 -4.65 -13.73
CA PHE A 119 10.06 -4.20 -12.53
C PHE A 119 10.54 -2.81 -12.13
N HIS A 120 9.58 -1.88 -11.98
CA HIS A 120 9.85 -0.53 -11.48
C HIS A 120 9.46 -0.44 -10.01
N PHE A 121 10.41 -0.06 -9.18
CA PHE A 121 10.21 0.08 -7.73
C PHE A 121 9.97 1.55 -7.42
N HIS A 122 8.68 1.89 -7.28
CA HIS A 122 8.22 3.23 -6.96
C HIS A 122 8.38 3.56 -5.47
N GLU A 123 8.50 4.84 -5.17
CA GLU A 123 8.62 5.37 -3.80
C GLU A 123 7.36 5.05 -2.97
N TYR A 124 6.19 5.27 -3.58
CA TYR A 124 4.87 4.98 -3.03
C TYR A 124 3.86 4.74 -4.16
N PHE A 125 2.66 4.29 -3.81
CA PHE A 125 1.62 3.94 -4.78
C PHE A 125 0.32 4.66 -4.49
N HIS A 126 -0.42 5.01 -5.52
CA HIS A 126 -1.72 5.65 -5.39
C HIS A 126 -2.69 4.76 -4.60
N GLY A 127 -3.29 5.28 -3.53
CA GLY A 127 -4.13 4.52 -2.60
C GLY A 127 -5.32 3.82 -3.25
N ASP A 128 -5.96 4.46 -4.23
CA ASP A 128 -7.14 3.87 -4.89
C ASP A 128 -6.82 3.01 -6.12
N THR A 129 -5.70 3.26 -6.81
CA THR A 129 -5.43 2.68 -8.15
C THR A 129 -4.18 1.82 -8.21
N GLY A 130 -3.30 1.91 -7.22
CA GLY A 130 -2.01 1.24 -7.21
C GLY A 130 -0.98 1.81 -8.19
N ARG A 131 -1.27 2.92 -8.90
CA ARG A 131 -0.30 3.59 -9.78
C ARG A 131 0.97 3.94 -9.00
N GLY A 132 2.13 3.64 -9.57
CA GLY A 132 3.42 4.01 -9.00
C GLY A 132 3.66 5.52 -9.06
N LEU A 133 4.16 6.09 -7.98
CA LEU A 133 4.40 7.52 -7.81
C LEU A 133 5.81 7.76 -7.22
N GLY A 134 6.28 9.00 -7.29
CA GLY A 134 7.64 9.36 -6.86
C GLY A 134 8.73 8.69 -7.71
N ALA A 135 9.92 8.54 -7.12
CA ALA A 135 11.06 7.92 -7.80
C ALA A 135 10.79 6.45 -8.17
N CYS A 136 11.03 6.05 -9.43
CA CYS A 136 10.68 4.73 -9.97
C CYS A 136 11.82 3.69 -9.98
N HIS A 137 13.03 4.08 -9.55
CA HIS A 137 14.20 3.20 -9.42
C HIS A 137 14.65 3.11 -7.95
N GLN A 138 13.69 3.14 -7.02
CA GLN A 138 13.93 2.95 -5.59
C GLN A 138 13.96 1.44 -5.28
N THR A 139 15.07 0.76 -5.56
CA THR A 139 15.35 -0.57 -4.96
C THR A 139 15.70 -0.47 -3.47
N GLY A 140 15.05 0.47 -2.76
CA GLY A 140 15.11 0.67 -1.33
C GLY A 140 13.99 -0.13 -0.66
N TRP A 141 13.12 0.55 0.09
CA TRP A 141 12.08 -0.10 0.86
C TRP A 141 11.04 -0.86 0.03
N THR A 142 10.85 -0.53 -1.25
CA THR A 142 9.83 -1.20 -2.08
C THR A 142 10.24 -2.63 -2.42
N ALA A 143 11.54 -2.96 -2.36
CA ALA A 143 12.06 -4.31 -2.52
C ALA A 143 11.57 -5.29 -1.43
N LEU A 144 11.02 -4.79 -0.31
CA LEU A 144 10.40 -5.63 0.73
C LEU A 144 9.26 -6.51 0.20
N VAL A 145 8.66 -6.18 -0.96
CA VAL A 145 7.69 -7.05 -1.63
C VAL A 145 8.25 -8.45 -1.92
N ALA A 146 9.56 -8.60 -2.13
CA ALA A 146 10.19 -9.91 -2.32
C ALA A 146 10.06 -10.81 -1.07
N LEU A 147 10.14 -10.22 0.13
CA LEU A 147 9.93 -10.94 1.39
C LEU A 147 8.47 -11.35 1.56
N LEU A 148 7.53 -10.51 1.11
CA LEU A 148 6.10 -10.85 1.10
C LEU A 148 5.81 -11.99 0.12
N LEU A 149 6.44 -11.99 -1.06
CA LEU A 149 6.33 -13.08 -2.03
C LEU A 149 6.83 -14.42 -1.45
N ASP A 150 8.02 -14.44 -0.85
CA ASP A 150 8.56 -15.63 -0.19
C ASP A 150 7.63 -16.11 0.95
N LYS A 151 7.08 -15.18 1.74
CA LYS A 151 6.10 -15.47 2.79
C LYS A 151 4.86 -16.18 2.23
N ILE A 152 4.23 -15.64 1.18
CA ILE A 152 3.05 -16.26 0.55
C ILE A 152 3.38 -17.65 0.00
N ALA A 153 4.53 -17.80 -0.67
CA ALA A 153 4.95 -19.07 -1.24
C ALA A 153 5.08 -20.15 -0.15
N ARG A 154 5.70 -19.83 1.00
CA ARG A 154 5.84 -20.77 2.13
C ARG A 154 4.51 -21.20 2.73
N VAL A 155 3.55 -20.28 2.83
CA VAL A 155 2.21 -20.60 3.32
C VAL A 155 1.50 -21.56 2.38
N GLY A 156 1.56 -21.31 1.06
CA GLY A 156 0.99 -22.20 0.04
C GLY A 156 1.57 -23.61 0.12
N THR A 157 2.90 -23.74 0.18
CA THR A 157 3.56 -25.05 0.30
C THR A 157 3.23 -25.80 1.59
N SER A 158 2.88 -25.10 2.66
CA SER A 158 2.51 -25.71 3.94
C SER A 158 1.07 -26.23 3.95
N GLN A 159 0.18 -25.64 3.14
CA GLN A 159 -1.20 -26.10 2.97
C GLN A 159 -1.31 -27.23 1.93
N ASP A 160 -0.49 -27.21 0.88
CA ASP A 160 -0.46 -28.24 -0.18
C ASP A 160 0.11 -29.60 0.26
N GLY A 161 0.63 -29.70 1.49
CA GLY A 161 0.90 -31.01 2.14
C GLY A 161 -0.36 -31.84 2.41
N VAL A 162 -1.55 -31.25 2.27
CA VAL A 162 -2.85 -31.91 2.29
C VAL A 162 -3.62 -31.53 1.02
N VAL A 163 -3.30 -32.24 -0.08
CA VAL A 163 -4.02 -32.29 -1.36
C VAL A 163 -4.11 -30.95 -2.12
N GLY A 164 -3.43 -30.91 -3.27
CA GLY A 164 -3.31 -29.75 -4.13
C GLY A 164 -4.63 -29.13 -4.57
N SER A 165 -4.66 -27.80 -4.51
CA SER A 165 -5.60 -26.95 -5.21
C SER A 165 -4.87 -25.69 -5.62
N GLN A 166 -4.74 -25.49 -6.93
CA GLN A 166 -4.06 -24.39 -7.59
C GLN A 166 -4.34 -23.02 -6.93
N LEU A 167 -3.29 -22.42 -6.37
CA LEU A 167 -3.23 -20.96 -6.24
C LEU A 167 -3.13 -20.39 -7.66
N SER A 168 -4.24 -19.86 -8.18
CA SER A 168 -4.23 -19.00 -9.36
C SER A 168 -3.89 -17.58 -8.90
N LEU A 169 -2.69 -17.13 -9.25
CA LEU A 169 -2.29 -15.72 -9.29
C LEU A 169 -2.77 -15.09 -10.60
#